data_AF-A0A2T5IST5-F1
#
_entry.id   AF-A0A2T5IST5-F1
#
_cell.length_a   1.000
_cell.length_b   1.000
_cell.length_c   1.000
_cell.angle_alpha   90.00
_cell.angle_beta   90.00
_cell.angle_gamma   90.00
#
_symmetry.space_group_name_H-M   'P 1'
#
loop_
_entity.id
_entity.type
_entity.pdbx_description
1 polymer ?
#
loop_
_entity_poly.entity_id
_entity_poly.type
_entity_poly.pdbx_seq_one_letter_code
_entity_poly.pdbx_strand_id
1 'polypeptide(L)'
;MSSKINICEIITGHFDTLRDTGDNLSKTDIVTFILLPFVIGIISIFNSFNLDASLSSLLVNFGSILTALLLSVLMLVYEQESKLDSADKDKITVLKRKLLKELYYNISFSIICSLSLVFMCFLHSVALGTIWKFNIKEHLLEIPIDTWFLTPLIVIVAVNLVLNMLMIVKRMHTLLTAIPR
;
A
#
# COMPACT_ATOMS: atom_id res chain seq x y z
N MET A 1 7.10 7.65 -21.66
CA MET A 1 5.63 7.63 -21.52
C MET A 1 5.24 8.65 -20.45
N SER A 2 4.14 9.38 -20.66
CA SER A 2 3.70 10.61 -19.95
C SER A 2 4.40 10.89 -18.62
N SER A 3 5.40 11.79 -18.61
CA SER A 3 6.17 12.14 -17.40
C SER A 3 5.31 12.80 -16.31
N LYS A 4 4.05 13.09 -16.59
CA LYS A 4 3.10 13.75 -15.68
C LYS A 4 2.42 12.78 -14.71
N ILE A 5 2.35 11.49 -15.03
CA ILE A 5 1.74 10.44 -14.18
C ILE A 5 2.69 9.25 -14.11
N ASN A 6 3.94 9.48 -13.67
CA ASN A 6 4.90 8.40 -13.51
C ASN A 6 4.80 7.78 -12.11
N ILE A 7 3.78 6.94 -11.90
CA ILE A 7 3.59 6.22 -10.64
C ILE A 7 4.66 5.14 -10.43
N CYS A 8 5.30 4.67 -11.53
CA CYS A 8 6.36 3.66 -11.44
C CYS A 8 7.53 4.12 -10.56
N GLU A 9 7.91 5.40 -10.60
CA GLU A 9 8.99 5.91 -9.74
C GLU A 9 8.68 5.76 -8.24
N ILE A 10 7.42 5.97 -7.85
CA ILE A 10 6.98 5.81 -6.46
C ILE A 10 6.97 4.34 -6.07
N ILE A 11 6.53 3.45 -6.97
CA ILE A 11 6.51 2.00 -6.74
C ILE A 11 7.95 1.48 -6.60
N THR A 12 8.82 1.79 -7.57
CA THR A 12 10.23 1.36 -7.52
C THR A 12 10.94 1.94 -6.31
N GLY A 13 10.69 3.22 -5.99
CA GLY A 13 11.25 3.88 -4.81
C GLY A 13 10.80 3.21 -3.51
N HIS A 14 9.54 2.80 -3.39
CA HIS A 14 9.04 2.04 -2.24
C HIS A 14 9.76 0.71 -2.07
N PHE A 15 9.85 -0.10 -3.13
CA PHE A 15 10.57 -1.38 -3.10
C PHE A 15 12.07 -1.20 -2.86
N ASP A 16 12.67 -0.11 -3.34
CA ASP A 16 14.06 0.23 -3.05
C ASP A 16 14.27 0.53 -1.56
N THR A 17 13.27 1.06 -0.85
CA THR A 17 13.38 1.26 0.62
C THR A 17 13.42 -0.05 1.41
N LEU A 18 13.01 -1.18 0.81
CA LEU A 18 13.09 -2.52 1.42
C LEU A 18 14.49 -3.13 1.30
N ARG A 19 15.41 -2.50 0.56
CA ARG A 19 16.81 -2.92 0.51
C ARG A 19 17.50 -2.50 1.80
N ASP A 20 18.20 -3.43 2.43
CA ASP A 20 18.99 -3.14 3.62
C ASP A 20 20.27 -2.38 3.24
N THR A 21 20.99 -1.87 4.24
CA THR A 21 22.15 -0.99 4.09
C THR A 21 23.35 -1.66 3.39
N GLY A 22 23.30 -2.97 3.20
CA GLY A 22 24.18 -3.72 2.29
C GLY A 22 23.39 -4.15 1.06
N ASP A 23 24.03 -4.15 -0.10
CA ASP A 23 23.57 -4.37 -1.49
C ASP A 23 22.64 -5.59 -1.76
N ASN A 24 22.28 -6.35 -0.73
CA ASN A 24 21.33 -7.44 -0.76
C ASN A 24 19.93 -6.94 -0.37
N LEU A 25 18.97 -7.12 -1.27
CA LEU A 25 17.54 -7.06 -0.95
C LEU A 25 17.28 -7.87 0.32
N SER A 26 16.65 -7.27 1.34
CA SER A 26 16.17 -8.01 2.51
C SER A 26 15.08 -8.97 2.01
N LYS A 27 15.49 -10.19 1.66
CA LYS A 27 14.61 -11.23 1.12
C LYS A 27 13.45 -11.48 2.09
N THR A 28 13.69 -11.35 3.39
CA THR A 28 12.70 -11.44 4.46
C THR A 28 11.62 -10.36 4.37
N ASP A 29 11.98 -9.10 4.10
CA ASP A 29 11.01 -8.01 4.02
C ASP A 29 10.18 -8.11 2.74
N ILE A 30 10.81 -8.39 1.60
CA ILE A 30 10.09 -8.58 0.32
C ILE A 30 9.14 -9.77 0.41
N VAL A 31 9.58 -10.89 1.00
CA VAL A 31 8.72 -12.04 1.24
C VAL A 31 7.56 -11.63 2.15
N THR A 32 7.76 -10.87 3.22
CA THR A 32 6.67 -10.45 4.11
C THR A 32 5.66 -9.54 3.39
N PHE A 33 6.13 -8.56 2.63
CA PHE A 33 5.27 -7.60 1.92
C PHE A 33 4.60 -8.17 0.66
N ILE A 34 5.04 -9.31 0.13
CA ILE A 34 4.41 -9.92 -1.06
C ILE A 34 3.69 -11.22 -0.69
N LEU A 35 4.36 -12.13 0.02
CA LEU A 35 3.82 -13.45 0.34
C LEU A 35 2.65 -13.36 1.31
N LEU A 36 2.75 -12.55 2.37
CA LEU A 36 1.72 -12.50 3.40
C LEU A 36 0.37 -11.96 2.88
N PRO A 37 0.31 -10.82 2.16
CA PRO A 37 -0.93 -10.38 1.50
C PRO A 37 -1.48 -11.42 0.54
N PHE A 38 -0.61 -12.06 -0.25
CA PHE A 38 -1.04 -13.05 -1.25
C PHE A 38 -1.63 -14.31 -0.59
N VAL A 39 -1.03 -14.81 0.49
CA VAL A 39 -1.55 -15.92 1.27
C VAL A 39 -2.92 -15.58 1.87
N ILE A 40 -3.08 -14.39 2.45
CA ILE A 40 -4.39 -13.96 3.00
C ILE A 40 -5.43 -13.79 1.89
N GLY A 41 -5.04 -13.28 0.72
CA GLY A 41 -5.90 -13.22 -0.46
C GLY A 41 -6.38 -14.59 -0.92
N ILE A 42 -5.47 -15.57 -1.00
CA ILE A 42 -5.80 -16.96 -1.35
C ILE A 42 -6.75 -17.59 -0.31
N ILE A 43 -6.49 -17.39 0.98
CA ILE A 43 -7.37 -17.89 2.06
C ILE A 43 -8.78 -17.32 1.91
N SER A 44 -8.90 -16.07 1.46
CA SER A 44 -10.20 -15.43 1.23
C SER A 44 -11.00 -16.12 0.13
N ILE A 45 -10.34 -16.65 -0.91
CA ILE A 45 -10.98 -17.45 -1.97
C ILE A 45 -11.46 -18.79 -1.41
N PHE A 46 -10.62 -19.50 -0.65
CA PHE A 46 -10.99 -20.81 -0.07
C PHE A 46 -12.18 -20.71 0.88
N ASN A 47 -12.31 -19.61 1.61
CA ASN A 47 -13.45 -19.37 2.51
C ASN A 47 -14.69 -18.80 1.79
N SER A 48 -14.65 -18.62 0.47
CA SER A 48 -15.71 -17.94 -0.31
C SER A 48 -16.11 -16.60 0.31
N PHE A 49 -15.13 -15.83 0.80
CA PHE A 49 -15.38 -14.56 1.46
C PHE A 49 -16.03 -13.59 0.47
N ASN A 50 -17.22 -13.10 0.80
CA ASN A 50 -17.94 -12.12 0.01
C ASN A 50 -17.87 -10.75 0.71
N LEU A 51 -17.44 -9.74 -0.04
CA LEU A 51 -17.28 -8.39 0.47
C LEU A 51 -18.62 -7.66 0.43
N ASP A 52 -19.42 -7.80 1.48
CA ASP A 52 -20.74 -7.16 1.58
C ASP A 52 -20.65 -5.62 1.52
N ALA A 53 -21.76 -4.97 1.16
CA ALA A 53 -21.88 -3.51 1.05
C ALA A 53 -21.44 -2.78 2.32
N SER A 54 -21.71 -3.35 3.50
CA SER A 54 -21.27 -2.82 4.79
C SER A 54 -19.75 -2.76 4.92
N LEU A 55 -19.05 -3.86 4.60
CA LEU A 55 -17.59 -3.96 4.59
C LEU A 55 -16.97 -3.04 3.53
N SER A 56 -17.55 -2.99 2.33
CA SER A 56 -17.09 -2.08 1.26
C SER A 56 -17.18 -0.62 1.71
N SER A 57 -18.28 -0.22 2.34
CA SER A 57 -18.44 1.13 2.88
C SER A 57 -17.41 1.44 3.97
N LEU A 58 -17.13 0.49 4.87
CA LEU A 58 -16.08 0.63 5.89
C LEU A 58 -14.69 0.81 5.27
N LEU A 59 -14.34 0.01 4.26
CA LEU A 59 -13.06 0.09 3.54
C LEU A 59 -12.91 1.42 2.79
N VAL A 60 -13.97 1.89 2.13
CA VAL A 60 -13.97 3.19 1.43
C VAL A 60 -13.80 4.34 2.42
N ASN A 61 -14.52 4.33 3.54
CA ASN A 61 -14.41 5.34 4.59
C ASN A 61 -13.01 5.34 5.21
N PHE A 62 -12.48 4.15 5.55
CA PHE A 62 -11.14 4.00 6.08
C PHE A 62 -10.08 4.50 5.10
N GLY A 63 -10.13 4.07 3.84
CA GLY A 63 -9.19 4.50 2.78
C GLY A 63 -9.25 6.00 2.53
N SER A 64 -10.43 6.61 2.55
CA SER A 64 -10.59 8.06 2.35
C SER A 64 -9.94 8.86 3.48
N ILE A 65 -10.23 8.51 4.74
CA ILE A 65 -9.64 9.15 5.92
C ILE A 65 -8.13 8.95 5.93
N LEU A 66 -7.68 7.73 5.66
CA LEU A 66 -6.26 7.39 5.65
C LEU A 66 -5.50 8.19 4.60
N THR A 67 -6.07 8.34 3.40
CA THR A 67 -5.46 9.14 2.33
C THR A 67 -5.27 10.60 2.76
N ALA A 68 -6.28 11.19 3.39
CA ALA A 68 -6.19 12.56 3.90
C ALA A 68 -5.09 12.70 4.97
N LEU A 69 -5.04 11.77 5.93
CA LEU A 69 -4.01 11.76 6.97
C LEU A 69 -2.60 11.57 6.40
N LEU A 70 -2.43 10.65 5.44
CA LEU A 70 -1.15 10.41 4.81
C LEU A 70 -0.66 11.61 4.00
N LEU A 71 -1.56 12.33 3.31
CA LEU A 71 -1.21 13.58 2.64
C LEU A 71 -0.73 14.65 3.62
N SER A 72 -1.39 14.78 4.79
CA SER A 72 -0.93 15.68 5.85
C SER A 72 0.45 15.28 6.39
N VAL A 73 0.67 13.99 6.66
CA VAL A 73 1.97 13.50 7.15
C VAL A 73 3.06 13.66 6.07
N LEU A 74 2.76 13.42 4.80
CA LEU A 74 3.69 13.61 3.68
C LEU A 74 4.18 15.06 3.62
N MET A 75 3.26 16.02 3.77
CA MET A 75 3.60 17.44 3.82
C MET A 75 4.52 17.77 5.00
N LEU A 76 4.26 17.19 6.18
CA LEU A 76 5.14 17.37 7.35
C LEU A 76 6.54 16.80 7.12
N VAL A 77 6.64 15.61 6.51
CA VAL A 77 7.93 14.99 6.16
C VAL A 77 8.68 15.85 5.16
N TYR A 78 7.99 16.40 4.15
CA TYR A 78 8.58 17.33 3.19
C TYR A 78 9.09 18.62 3.85
N GLU A 79 8.33 19.20 4.78
CA GLU A 79 8.77 20.38 5.52
C GLU A 79 10.02 20.08 6.37
N GLN A 80 10.07 18.91 7.01
CA GLN A 80 11.25 18.47 7.76
C GLN A 80 12.46 18.25 6.85
N GLU A 81 12.28 17.67 5.67
CA GLU A 81 13.35 17.47 4.69
C GLU A 81 13.90 18.80 4.16
N SER A 82 13.03 19.74 3.79
CA SER A 82 13.46 21.07 3.30
C SER A 82 14.22 21.88 4.35
N LYS A 83 13.89 21.73 5.65
CA LYS A 83 14.68 22.32 6.74
C LYS A 83 16.11 21.76 6.79
N LEU A 84 16.29 20.48 6.45
CA LEU A 84 17.62 19.84 6.39
C LEU A 84 18.48 20.31 5.20
N ASP A 85 17.92 20.97 4.19
CA ASP A 85 18.70 21.54 3.07
C ASP A 85 19.54 22.75 3.49
N SER A 86 19.13 23.42 4.58
CA SER A 86 19.82 24.59 5.11
C SER A 86 20.82 24.27 6.24
N ALA A 87 20.95 23.00 6.64
CA ALA A 87 21.76 22.56 7.78
C ALA A 87 23.13 21.99 7.37
N ASP A 88 24.08 22.00 8.31
CA ASP A 88 25.45 21.54 8.10
C ASP A 88 25.53 20.04 7.77
N LYS A 89 26.51 19.63 6.96
CA LYS A 89 26.64 18.28 6.37
C LYS A 89 27.24 17.25 7.34
N ASP A 90 26.71 17.18 8.55
CA ASP A 90 27.12 16.16 9.51
C ASP A 90 26.56 14.78 9.15
N LYS A 91 27.28 13.73 9.58
CA LYS A 91 26.90 12.32 9.31
C LYS A 91 25.49 11.99 9.79
N ILE A 92 25.02 12.61 10.88
CA ILE A 92 23.66 12.46 11.42
C ILE A 92 22.62 13.09 10.49
N THR A 93 22.88 14.29 9.96
CA THR A 93 22.01 14.98 9.01
C THR A 93 21.82 14.18 7.72
N VAL A 94 22.89 13.53 7.24
CA VAL A 94 22.84 12.64 6.06
C VAL A 94 21.95 11.41 6.31
N LEU A 95 22.08 10.77 7.48
CA LEU A 95 21.24 9.64 7.86
C LEU A 95 19.77 10.04 8.02
N LYS A 96 19.51 11.19 8.67
CA LYS A 96 18.15 11.73 8.83
C LYS A 96 17.50 12.02 7.48
N ARG A 97 18.24 12.63 6.56
CA ARG A 97 17.78 12.88 5.19
C ARG A 97 17.42 11.58 4.45
N LYS A 98 18.25 10.55 4.57
CA LYS A 98 17.97 9.24 3.96
C LYS A 98 16.66 8.65 4.51
N LEU A 99 16.46 8.66 5.83
CA LEU A 99 15.23 8.18 6.46
C LEU A 99 13.98 8.97 6.06
N LEU A 100 14.09 10.30 5.96
CA LEU A 100 12.99 11.16 5.49
C LEU A 100 12.62 10.86 4.04
N LYS A 101 13.62 10.68 3.16
CA LYS A 101 13.38 10.31 1.76
C LYS A 101 12.73 8.93 1.63
N GLU A 102 13.15 7.96 2.43
CA GLU A 102 12.52 6.64 2.44
C GLU A 102 11.08 6.69 2.97
N LEU A 103 10.82 7.49 4.02
CA LEU A 103 9.47 7.76 4.51
C LEU A 103 8.60 8.41 3.44
N TYR A 104 9.14 9.37 2.69
CA TYR A 104 8.43 10.03 1.59
C TYR A 104 7.93 9.04 0.54
N TYR A 105 8.79 8.12 0.06
CA TYR A 105 8.37 7.08 -0.89
C TYR A 105 7.34 6.12 -0.29
N ASN A 106 7.51 5.71 0.97
CA ASN A 106 6.59 4.77 1.64
C ASN A 106 5.20 5.37 1.88
N ILE A 107 5.13 6.64 2.29
CA ILE A 107 3.87 7.38 2.46
C ILE A 107 3.21 7.59 1.09
N SER A 108 3.96 8.01 0.08
CA SER A 108 3.44 8.21 -1.28
C SER A 108 2.87 6.92 -1.88
N PHE A 109 3.57 5.80 -1.70
CA PHE A 109 3.07 4.49 -2.11
C PHE A 109 1.78 4.10 -1.35
N SER A 110 1.73 4.35 -0.05
CA SER A 110 0.54 4.07 0.77
C SER A 110 -0.67 4.90 0.35
N ILE A 111 -0.47 6.16 -0.08
CA ILE A 111 -1.52 7.01 -0.66
C ILE A 111 -2.08 6.36 -1.94
N ILE A 112 -1.20 5.90 -2.84
CA ILE A 112 -1.61 5.22 -4.09
C ILE A 112 -2.37 3.92 -3.78
N CYS A 113 -1.88 3.10 -2.86
CA CYS A 113 -2.57 1.89 -2.43
C CYS A 113 -3.96 2.20 -1.85
N SER A 114 -4.07 3.27 -1.05
CA SER A 114 -5.33 3.69 -0.44
C SER A 114 -6.35 4.17 -1.48
N LEU A 115 -5.90 4.99 -2.45
CA LEU A 115 -6.74 5.42 -3.58
C LEU A 115 -7.15 4.23 -4.46
N SER A 116 -6.22 3.31 -4.73
CA SER A 116 -6.52 2.08 -5.46
C SER A 116 -7.53 1.21 -4.72
N LEU A 117 -7.42 1.09 -3.39
CA LEU A 117 -8.37 0.36 -2.55
C LEU A 117 -9.79 0.93 -2.68
N VAL A 118 -9.94 2.24 -2.55
CA VAL A 118 -11.23 2.94 -2.70
C VAL A 118 -11.81 2.71 -4.09
N PHE A 119 -10.98 2.84 -5.13
CA PHE A 119 -11.39 2.60 -6.52
C PHE A 119 -11.82 1.15 -6.75
N MET A 120 -11.10 0.17 -6.21
CA MET A 120 -11.45 -1.25 -6.31
C MET A 120 -12.74 -1.58 -5.55
N CYS A 121 -12.96 -0.97 -4.37
CA CYS A 121 -14.23 -1.11 -3.64
C CYS A 121 -15.41 -0.50 -4.39
N PHE A 122 -15.19 0.63 -5.08
CA PHE A 122 -16.18 1.22 -5.97
C PHE A 122 -16.50 0.30 -7.15
N LEU A 123 -15.47 -0.23 -7.83
CA LEU A 123 -15.65 -1.22 -8.90
C LEU A 123 -16.40 -2.46 -8.40
N HIS A 124 -16.12 -2.92 -7.19
CA HIS A 124 -16.82 -4.04 -6.57
C HIS A 124 -18.28 -3.71 -6.32
N SER A 125 -18.57 -2.53 -5.80
CA SER A 125 -19.94 -2.06 -5.58
C SER A 125 -20.77 -2.00 -6.88
N VAL A 126 -20.14 -1.59 -7.99
CA VAL A 126 -20.77 -1.55 -9.32
C VAL A 126 -20.89 -2.94 -9.94
N ALA A 127 -19.93 -3.83 -9.70
CA ALA A 127 -19.89 -5.19 -10.24
C ALA A 127 -20.77 -6.19 -9.47
N LEU A 128 -21.22 -5.85 -8.25
CA LEU A 128 -22.15 -6.65 -7.45
C LEU A 128 -23.37 -7.05 -8.30
N GLY A 129 -23.57 -8.36 -8.48
CA GLY A 129 -24.68 -8.92 -9.27
C GLY A 129 -24.38 -9.17 -10.75
N THR A 130 -23.17 -8.88 -11.25
CA THR A 130 -22.78 -9.28 -12.62
C THR A 130 -22.29 -10.73 -12.67
N ILE A 131 -23.18 -11.66 -13.03
CA ILE A 131 -22.87 -13.08 -13.19
C ILE A 131 -22.40 -13.32 -14.63
N TRP A 132 -21.13 -13.68 -14.83
CA TRP A 132 -20.66 -14.19 -16.13
C TRP A 132 -21.04 -15.65 -16.27
N LYS A 133 -22.00 -15.93 -17.16
CA LYS A 133 -22.40 -17.29 -17.53
C LYS A 133 -21.53 -17.78 -18.68
N PHE A 134 -20.50 -18.56 -18.39
CA PHE A 134 -19.76 -19.29 -19.42
C PHE A 134 -20.48 -20.59 -19.73
N ASN A 135 -20.95 -20.74 -20.97
CA ASN A 135 -21.53 -21.99 -21.46
C ASN A 135 -20.42 -22.83 -22.10
N ILE A 136 -19.93 -23.84 -21.39
CA ILE A 136 -18.93 -24.80 -21.91
C ILE A 136 -19.53 -26.20 -21.76
N LYS A 137 -19.94 -26.79 -22.88
CA LYS A 137 -20.36 -28.21 -23.02
C LYS A 137 -21.22 -28.74 -21.85
N GLU A 138 -22.45 -28.21 -21.73
CA GLU A 138 -23.53 -28.73 -20.87
C GLU A 138 -23.34 -28.59 -19.34
N HIS A 139 -22.20 -28.07 -18.86
CA HIS A 139 -22.07 -27.61 -17.48
C HIS A 139 -22.18 -26.08 -17.40
N LEU A 140 -23.25 -25.59 -16.78
CA LEU A 140 -23.39 -24.19 -16.38
C LEU A 140 -22.45 -23.92 -15.21
N LEU A 141 -21.28 -23.35 -15.51
CA LEU A 141 -20.32 -22.91 -14.50
C LEU A 141 -20.59 -21.43 -14.23
N GLU A 142 -21.35 -21.14 -13.17
CA GLU A 142 -21.60 -19.79 -12.69
C GLU A 142 -20.43 -19.38 -11.79
N ILE A 143 -19.47 -18.60 -12.32
CA ILE A 143 -18.38 -18.03 -11.52
C ILE A 143 -18.72 -16.57 -11.20
N PRO A 144 -19.06 -16.24 -9.93
CA PRO A 144 -19.16 -14.85 -9.49
C PRO A 144 -17.76 -14.19 -9.48
N ILE A 145 -17.48 -13.35 -10.48
CA ILE A 145 -16.18 -12.66 -10.67
C ILE A 145 -15.85 -11.73 -9.49
N ASP A 146 -16.87 -11.17 -8.86
CA ASP A 146 -16.80 -10.33 -7.66
C ASP A 146 -16.14 -11.08 -6.49
N THR A 147 -16.56 -12.31 -6.24
CA THR A 147 -16.00 -13.13 -5.15
C THR A 147 -14.66 -13.75 -5.49
N TRP A 148 -14.44 -14.16 -6.74
CA TRP A 148 -13.25 -14.92 -7.12
C TRP A 148 -12.03 -14.07 -7.49
N PHE A 149 -12.24 -12.86 -8.02
CA PHE A 149 -11.14 -12.01 -8.47
C PHE A 149 -11.07 -10.69 -7.71
N LEU A 150 -12.20 -10.00 -7.57
CA LEU A 150 -12.19 -8.63 -7.09
C LEU A 150 -12.05 -8.55 -5.56
N THR A 151 -12.77 -9.41 -4.84
CA THR A 151 -12.66 -9.54 -3.38
C THR A 151 -11.25 -9.88 -2.90
N PRO A 152 -10.58 -10.94 -3.39
CA PRO A 152 -9.22 -11.26 -2.94
C PRO A 152 -8.21 -10.16 -3.30
N LEU A 153 -8.40 -9.46 -4.43
CA LEU A 153 -7.56 -8.32 -4.80
C LEU A 153 -7.72 -7.15 -3.80
N ILE A 154 -8.95 -6.83 -3.39
CA ILE A 154 -9.22 -5.82 -2.35
C ILE A 154 -8.56 -6.22 -1.03
N VAL A 155 -8.65 -7.50 -0.64
CA VAL A 155 -8.01 -8.01 0.59
C VAL A 155 -6.49 -7.91 0.50
N ILE A 156 -5.87 -8.28 -0.62
CA ILE A 156 -4.42 -8.17 -0.84
C ILE A 156 -3.97 -6.71 -0.68
N VAL A 157 -4.68 -5.77 -1.32
CA VAL A 157 -4.34 -4.34 -1.23
C VAL A 157 -4.53 -3.82 0.20
N ALA A 158 -5.62 -4.20 0.88
CA ALA A 158 -5.89 -3.80 2.26
C ALA A 158 -4.81 -4.29 3.23
N VAL A 159 -4.40 -5.56 3.13
CA VAL A 159 -3.33 -6.13 3.95
C VAL A 159 -2.00 -5.43 3.67
N ASN A 160 -1.65 -5.23 2.40
CA ASN A 160 -0.46 -4.49 2.01
C ASN A 160 -0.41 -3.09 2.62
N LEU A 161 -1.54 -2.40 2.57
CA LEU A 161 -1.68 -1.07 3.13
C LEU A 161 -1.49 -1.05 4.65
N VAL A 162 -2.05 -2.03 5.38
CA VAL A 162 -1.80 -2.18 6.83
C VAL A 162 -0.32 -2.43 7.13
N LEU A 163 0.34 -3.33 6.39
CA LEU A 163 1.76 -3.60 6.58
C LEU A 163 2.62 -2.35 6.33
N ASN A 164 2.29 -1.58 5.29
CA ASN A 164 2.98 -0.32 4.99
C ASN A 164 2.79 0.73 6.09
N MET A 165 1.59 0.82 6.66
CA MET A 165 1.34 1.69 7.80
C MET A 165 2.21 1.32 9.00
N LEU A 166 2.34 0.04 9.31
CA LEU A 166 3.24 -0.42 10.38
C LEU A 166 4.70 -0.06 10.09
N MET A 167 5.14 -0.19 8.84
CA MET A 167 6.50 0.21 8.43
C MET A 167 6.71 1.71 8.61
N ILE A 168 5.77 2.54 8.17
CA ILE A 168 5.84 4.00 8.31
C ILE A 168 5.94 4.38 9.79
N VAL A 169 5.09 3.80 10.65
CA VAL A 169 5.13 4.04 12.10
C VAL A 169 6.47 3.65 12.70
N LYS A 170 7.01 2.47 12.38
CA LYS A 170 8.32 2.03 12.86
C LYS A 170 9.43 2.99 12.43
N ARG A 171 9.45 3.40 11.16
CA ARG A 171 10.46 4.34 10.62
C ARG A 171 10.34 5.74 11.25
N MET A 172 9.12 6.24 11.45
CA MET A 172 8.87 7.49 12.17
C MET A 172 9.36 7.43 13.61
N HIS A 173 9.09 6.33 14.32
CA HIS A 173 9.59 6.12 15.67
C HIS A 173 11.12 6.10 15.71
N THR A 174 11.77 5.36 14.80
CA THR A 174 13.23 5.36 14.68
C THR A 174 13.78 6.75 14.41
N LEU A 175 13.13 7.55 13.56
CA LEU A 175 13.53 8.93 13.29
C LEU A 175 13.45 9.81 14.55
N LEU A 176 12.47 9.61 15.42
CA LEU A 176 12.31 10.38 16.66
C LEU A 176 13.22 9.91 17.80
N THR A 177 13.57 8.62 17.85
CA THR A 177 14.32 8.02 18.97
C THR A 177 15.80 7.83 18.69
N ALA A 178 16.21 7.65 17.44
CA ALA A 178 17.62 7.51 17.07
C ALA A 178 18.40 8.85 17.04
N ILE A 179 17.73 9.96 17.34
CA ILE A 179 18.32 11.30 17.35
C ILE A 179 18.30 11.83 18.81
N PRO A 180 19.44 11.86 19.52
CA PRO A 180 19.53 12.63 20.76
C PRO A 180 19.34 14.12 20.43
N ARG A 181 18.55 14.81 21.26
CA ARG A 181 18.32 16.26 21.19
C ARG A 181 19.61 17.05 21.41
#